data_AF-A0A2A5HD28-F1
#
_entry.id   AF-A0A2A5HD28-F1
#
_cell.length_a   1.000
_cell.length_b   1.000
_cell.length_c   1.000
_cell.angle_alpha   90.00
_cell.angle_beta   90.00
_cell.angle_gamma   90.00
#
_symmetry.space_group_name_H-M   'P 1'
#
loop_
_entity.id
_entity.type
_entity.pdbx_description
1 polymer ?
#
loop_
_entity_poly.entity_id
_entity_poly.type
_entity_poly.pdbx_seq_one_letter_code
_entity_poly.pdbx_strand_id
1 'polypeptide(L)'
;MVDGLPIFVSNESSGIYTDVQYDEKHYFVVPYLISKHKFALHTLRCLPKLAPEINDLAKRRVFHFPNEHSETMLKAFMLERVNKSLLSALEKQHQQQFAKHRRLNTLQSL
;
A
#
# COMPACT_ATOMS: atom_id res chain seq x y z
N MET A 1 5.43 5.71 -9.83
CA MET A 1 4.04 5.80 -9.34
C MET A 1 3.52 4.40 -9.11
N VAL A 2 2.81 4.15 -8.02
CA VAL A 2 2.08 2.89 -7.80
C VAL A 2 0.60 3.25 -7.89
N ASP A 3 -0.13 2.61 -8.79
CA ASP A 3 -1.57 2.85 -8.98
C ASP A 3 -1.96 4.32 -9.24
N GLY A 4 -1.10 5.06 -9.94
CA GLY A 4 -1.31 6.49 -10.21
C GLY A 4 -1.03 7.41 -9.01
N LEU A 5 -0.59 6.86 -7.88
CA LEU A 5 -0.14 7.64 -6.74
C LEU A 5 1.36 7.98 -6.89
N PRO A 6 1.75 9.26 -6.80
CA PRO A 6 3.15 9.64 -6.69
C PRO A 6 3.71 9.17 -5.35
N ILE A 7 4.83 8.44 -5.41
CA ILE A 7 5.56 7.96 -4.23
C ILE A 7 6.96 8.56 -4.27
N PHE A 8 7.31 9.23 -3.19
CA PHE A 8 8.65 9.75 -2.96
C PHE A 8 9.27 8.97 -1.81
N VAL A 9 10.53 8.54 -1.91
CA VAL A 9 11.19 7.73 -0.88
C VAL A 9 12.47 8.41 -0.42
N SER A 10 12.65 8.52 0.89
CA SER A 10 13.90 8.95 1.53
C SER A 10 14.33 7.93 2.59
N ASN A 11 15.59 7.99 3.00
CA ASN A 11 16.16 7.14 4.05
C ASN A 11 17.05 7.98 4.97
N GLU A 12 16.82 7.92 6.28
CA GLU A 12 17.52 8.75 7.27
C GLU A 12 17.94 7.93 8.50
N SER A 13 18.97 8.39 9.21
CA SER A 13 19.41 7.80 10.47
C SER A 13 19.22 8.77 11.64
N SER A 14 18.48 8.38 12.68
CA SER A 14 18.22 9.24 13.85
C SER A 14 19.07 8.85 15.07
N GLY A 15 19.50 9.87 15.82
CA GLY A 15 20.19 9.71 17.12
C GLY A 15 19.27 9.87 18.33
N ILE A 16 17.98 10.11 18.11
CA ILE A 16 17.01 10.45 19.17
C ILE A 16 16.11 9.23 19.39
N TYR A 17 16.59 8.23 20.13
CA TYR A 17 15.79 7.09 20.57
C TYR A 17 15.87 6.99 22.09
N THR A 18 14.72 7.01 22.77
CA THR A 18 14.65 7.18 24.23
C THR A 18 14.36 5.92 25.03
N ASP A 19 14.22 4.73 24.42
CA ASP A 19 14.27 3.44 25.15
C ASP A 19 14.22 2.22 24.21
N VAL A 20 13.25 2.19 23.30
CA VAL A 20 13.07 1.08 22.34
C VAL A 20 13.42 1.55 20.93
N GLN A 21 14.33 0.82 20.28
CA GLN A 21 14.73 1.06 18.90
C GLN A 21 13.79 0.34 17.93
N TYR A 22 13.36 1.05 16.89
CA TYR A 22 12.46 0.53 15.87
C TYR A 22 13.07 0.74 14.49
N ASP A 23 12.76 -0.17 13.56
CA ASP A 23 12.90 0.07 12.13
C ASP A 23 11.61 0.73 11.64
N GLU A 24 11.65 2.05 11.56
CA GLU A 24 10.49 2.87 11.31
C GLU A 24 10.31 3.14 9.83
N LYS A 25 9.06 3.10 9.39
CA LYS A 25 8.67 3.62 8.09
C LYS A 25 7.57 4.65 8.28
N HIS A 26 7.89 5.89 7.96
CA HIS A 26 7.04 7.04 8.04
C HIS A 26 6.35 7.23 6.69
N TYR A 27 5.05 7.51 6.72
CA TYR A 27 4.22 7.78 5.56
C TYR A 27 3.62 9.18 5.73
N PHE A 28 4.06 10.13 4.93
CA PHE A 28 3.53 11.48 4.88
C PHE A 28 2.50 11.56 3.77
N VAL A 29 1.25 11.84 4.14
CA VAL A 29 0.18 12.10 3.19
C VAL A 29 0.26 13.57 2.79
N VAL A 30 0.77 13.85 1.60
CA VAL A 30 1.00 15.23 1.16
C VAL A 30 -0.10 15.65 0.20
N PRO A 31 -0.77 16.81 0.40
CA PRO A 31 -1.71 17.34 -0.57
C PRO A 31 -1.02 17.54 -1.92
N TYR A 32 -1.61 16.99 -2.98
CA TYR A 32 -1.00 17.02 -4.31
C TYR A 32 -2.11 17.10 -5.37
N LEU A 33 -2.53 18.33 -5.67
CA LEU A 33 -3.71 18.62 -6.48
C LEU A 33 -3.63 18.09 -7.92
N ILE A 34 -2.41 17.88 -8.42
CA ILE A 34 -2.16 17.39 -9.77
C ILE A 34 -2.48 15.90 -9.90
N SER A 35 -2.39 15.11 -8.81
CA SER A 35 -2.80 13.70 -8.90
C SER A 35 -4.32 13.56 -8.98
N LYS A 36 -4.76 12.47 -9.61
CA LYS A 36 -6.16 12.04 -9.66
C LYS A 36 -6.79 11.96 -8.27
N HIS A 37 -6.00 11.50 -7.29
CA HIS A 37 -6.43 11.27 -5.92
C HIS A 37 -6.21 12.49 -5.01
N LYS A 38 -5.66 13.60 -5.52
CA LYS A 38 -5.43 14.86 -4.81
C LYS A 38 -4.45 14.79 -3.63
N PHE A 39 -3.77 13.66 -3.47
CA PHE A 39 -2.65 13.49 -2.54
C PHE A 39 -1.52 12.68 -3.16
N ALA A 40 -0.35 12.75 -2.53
CA ALA A 40 0.83 11.96 -2.77
C ALA A 40 1.26 11.30 -1.46
N LEU A 41 2.02 10.19 -1.55
CA LEU A 41 2.57 9.53 -0.38
C LEU A 41 4.08 9.68 -0.40
N HIS A 42 4.63 10.47 0.52
CA HIS A 42 6.07 10.48 0.75
C HIS A 42 6.39 9.49 1.86
N THR A 43 7.42 8.68 1.67
CA THR A 43 7.83 7.66 2.63
C THR A 43 9.26 7.88 3.05
N LEU A 44 9.50 7.79 4.35
CA LEU A 44 10.83 7.88 4.92
C LEU A 44 11.07 6.65 5.78
N ARG A 45 12.12 5.88 5.51
CA ARG A 45 12.58 4.87 6.46
C ARG A 45 13.59 5.53 7.40
N CYS A 46 13.37 5.34 8.69
CA CYS A 46 14.24 5.86 9.73
C CYS A 46 14.81 4.68 10.52
N LEU A 47 16.13 4.57 10.52
CA LEU A 47 16.87 3.57 11.29
C LEU A 47 17.66 4.23 12.43
N PRO A 48 17.86 3.53 13.55
CA PRO A 48 18.86 3.92 14.54
C PRO A 48 20.26 3.98 13.90
N LYS A 49 21.07 4.97 14.31
CA LYS A 49 22.40 5.27 13.72
C LYS A 49 23.34 4.06 13.54
N LEU A 50 23.26 3.06 14.40
CA LEU A 50 24.15 1.89 14.38
C LEU A 50 23.45 0.61 13.92
N ALA A 51 22.16 0.69 13.54
CA ALA A 51 21.42 -0.47 13.10
C ALA A 51 21.77 -0.81 11.64
N PRO A 52 22.03 -2.09 11.32
CA PRO A 52 22.26 -2.52 9.94
C PRO A 52 21.00 -2.39 9.08
N GLU A 53 21.18 -2.29 7.76
CA GLU A 53 20.06 -2.20 6.80
C GLU A 53 19.11 -3.39 6.91
N ILE A 54 19.66 -4.59 7.12
CA ILE A 54 18.93 -5.82 7.45
C ILE A 54 19.05 -6.01 8.96
N ASN A 55 17.93 -5.89 9.67
CA ASN A 55 17.90 -5.98 11.12
C ASN A 55 16.60 -6.64 11.61
N ASP A 56 16.66 -7.17 12.83
CA ASP A 56 15.54 -7.79 13.54
C ASP A 56 14.84 -6.82 14.50
N LEU A 57 15.06 -5.51 14.35
CA LEU A 57 14.34 -4.51 15.15
C LEU A 57 12.85 -4.61 14.87
N ALA A 58 12.05 -4.34 15.91
CA ALA A 58 10.61 -4.25 15.78
C ALA A 58 10.24 -3.23 14.70
N LYS A 59 9.37 -3.64 13.77
CA LYS A 59 8.94 -2.79 12.67
C LYS A 59 7.83 -1.85 13.16
N ARG A 60 8.00 -0.55 12.97
CA ARG A 60 6.98 0.47 13.29
C ARG A 60 6.58 1.22 12.03
N ARG A 61 5.28 1.51 11.89
CA ARG A 61 4.72 2.28 10.77
C ARG A 61 4.04 3.50 11.34
N VAL A 62 4.43 4.68 10.88
CA VAL A 62 3.93 5.96 11.40
C VAL A 62 3.32 6.73 10.25
N PHE A 63 2.07 7.17 10.39
CA PHE A 63 1.40 8.01 9.40
C PHE A 63 1.39 9.46 9.87
N HIS A 64 1.79 10.36 8.99
CA HIS A 64 1.80 11.80 9.18
C HIS A 64 0.76 12.40 8.24
N PHE A 65 -0.26 13.02 8.83
CA PHE A 65 -1.32 13.69 8.10
C PHE A 65 -1.21 15.20 8.31
N PRO A 66 -1.44 16.01 7.26
CA PRO A 66 -1.40 17.47 7.35
C PRO A 66 -2.62 18.02 8.09
N ASN A 67 -3.70 17.25 8.16
CA ASN A 67 -4.92 17.52 8.91
C ASN A 67 -5.76 16.24 9.07
N GLU A 68 -6.78 16.29 9.93
CA GLU A 68 -7.69 15.17 10.21
C GLU A 68 -8.44 14.66 8.97
N HIS A 69 -8.76 15.54 8.02
CA HIS A 69 -9.46 15.15 6.78
C HIS A 69 -8.61 14.27 5.85
N SER A 70 -7.29 14.40 5.90
CA SER A 70 -6.37 13.66 5.04
C SER A 70 -6.34 12.17 5.38
N GLU A 71 -6.61 11.80 6.63
CA GLU A 71 -6.79 10.41 7.03
C GLU A 71 -8.03 9.80 6.38
N THR A 72 -9.15 10.53 6.40
CA THR A 72 -10.40 10.09 5.77
C THR A 72 -10.23 9.88 4.26
N MET A 73 -9.53 10.78 3.57
CA MET A 73 -9.24 10.62 2.14
C MET A 73 -8.40 9.36 1.87
N LEU A 74 -7.36 9.12 2.67
CA LEU A 74 -6.52 7.94 2.52
C LEU A 74 -7.33 6.65 2.74
N LYS A 75 -8.15 6.60 3.79
CA LYS A 75 -9.03 5.47 4.08
C LYS A 75 -10.00 5.19 2.93
N ALA A 76 -10.65 6.23 2.40
CA ALA A 76 -11.56 6.09 1.27
C ALA A 76 -10.86 5.53 0.03
N PHE A 77 -9.66 6.04 -0.28
CA PHE A 77 -8.84 5.52 -1.38
C PHE A 77 -8.48 4.04 -1.18
N MET A 78 -8.05 3.65 0.02
CA MET A 78 -7.71 2.25 0.32
C MET A 78 -8.92 1.32 0.17
N LEU A 79 -10.09 1.72 0.67
CA LEU A 79 -11.32 0.94 0.55
C LEU A 79 -11.75 0.79 -0.92
N GLU A 80 -11.70 1.86 -1.71
CA GLU A 80 -12.00 1.80 -3.15
C GLU A 80 -11.09 0.79 -3.87
N ARG A 81 -9.79 0.81 -3.53
CA ARG A 81 -8.79 -0.11 -4.10
C ARG A 81 -9.07 -1.56 -3.74
N VAL A 82 -9.37 -1.84 -2.48
CA VAL A 82 -9.72 -3.20 -2.02
C VAL A 82 -10.97 -3.70 -2.73
N ASN A 83 -12.02 -2.89 -2.78
CA ASN A 83 -13.28 -3.27 -3.43
C ASN A 83 -13.09 -3.57 -4.93
N LYS A 84 -12.35 -2.74 -5.65
CA LYS A 84 -12.02 -3.00 -7.06
C LYS A 84 -11.22 -4.29 -7.24
N SER A 85 -10.27 -4.55 -6.36
CA SER A 85 -9.48 -5.79 -6.38
C SER A 85 -10.38 -7.02 -6.18
N LEU A 86 -11.27 -6.99 -5.19
CA LEU A 86 -12.22 -8.07 -4.90
C LEU A 86 -13.17 -8.34 -6.08
N LEU A 87 -13.75 -7.30 -6.67
CA LEU A 87 -14.61 -7.43 -7.85
C LEU A 87 -13.86 -8.08 -9.01
N SER A 88 -12.62 -7.64 -9.28
CA SER A 88 -11.80 -8.23 -10.33
C SER A 88 -11.45 -9.71 -10.08
N ALA A 89 -11.30 -10.11 -8.82
CA ALA A 89 -11.05 -11.50 -8.45
C ALA A 89 -12.29 -12.37 -8.67
N LEU A 90 -13.47 -11.88 -8.32
CA LEU A 90 -14.75 -12.57 -8.52
C LEU A 90 -15.05 -12.77 -10.01
N GLU A 91 -14.83 -11.74 -10.83
CA GLU A 91 -15.00 -11.84 -12.29
C GLU A 91 -14.08 -12.90 -12.90
N LYS A 92 -12.81 -12.94 -12.47
CA LYS A 92 -11.85 -13.97 -12.91
C LYS A 92 -12.29 -15.37 -12.50
N GLN A 93 -12.82 -15.54 -11.29
CA GLN A 93 -13.34 -16.83 -10.84
C GLN A 93 -14.53 -17.29 -11.68
N HIS A 94 -15.47 -16.37 -11.97
CA HIS A 94 -16.65 -16.67 -12.79
C HIS A 94 -16.26 -17.06 -14.22
N GLN A 95 -15.33 -16.33 -14.84
CA GLN A 95 -14.80 -16.66 -16.17
C GLN A 95 -14.11 -18.01 -16.20
N GLN A 96 -13.34 -18.36 -15.17
CA GLN A 96 -12.70 -19.67 -15.05
C GLN A 96 -13.73 -20.80 -14.89
N GLN A 97 -14.81 -20.58 -14.14
CA GLN A 97 -15.89 -21.57 -14.00
C GLN A 97 -16.60 -21.80 -15.34
N PHE A 98 -16.95 -20.75 -16.09
CA PHE A 98 -17.53 -20.90 -17.43
C PHE A 98 -16.58 -21.58 -18.41
N ALA A 99 -15.29 -21.22 -18.40
CA ALA A 99 -14.30 -21.84 -19.27
C ALA A 99 -14.14 -23.35 -18.97
N LYS A 100 -14.17 -23.74 -17.69
CA LYS A 100 -14.16 -25.16 -17.28
C LYS A 100 -15.42 -25.88 -17.73
N HIS A 101 -16.60 -25.30 -17.52
CA HIS A 101 -17.87 -25.91 -17.92
C HIS A 101 -17.95 -26.11 -19.44
N ARG A 102 -17.52 -25.10 -20.22
CA ARG A 102 -17.48 -25.19 -21.68
C ARG A 102 -16.51 -26.26 -22.21
N ARG A 103 -15.35 -26.44 -21.56
CA ARG A 103 -14.40 -27.53 -21.87
C ARG A 103 -14.95 -28.91 -21.53
N LEU A 104 -15.69 -29.04 -20.43
CA LEU A 104 -16.27 -30.31 -20.02
C LEU A 104 -17.33 -30.77 -21.04
N ASN A 105 -18.19 -29.85 -21.48
CA ASN A 105 -19.27 -30.17 -22.43
C ASN A 105 -18.75 -30.47 -23.85
N THR A 106 -17.56 -29.97 -24.23
CA THR A 106 -16.92 -30.30 -25.52
C THR A 106 -16.19 -31.65 -25.52
N LEU A 107 -15.78 -32.14 -24.36
CA LEU A 107 -15.18 -33.48 -24.20
C LEU A 107 -16.23 -34.59 -24.12
N GLN A 108 -17.47 -34.28 -23.72
CA GLN A 108 -18.58 -35.24 -23.63
C GLN A 108 -19.34 -35.43 -24.95
N SER A 109 -19.05 -34.63 -25.97
CA SER A 109 -19.68 -34.67 -27.30
C SER A 109 -18.83 -35.35 -28.39
N LEU A 110 -17.77 -36.06 -27.98
CA LEU A 110 -16.88 -36.89 -28.82
C LEU A 110 -17.00 -38.35 -28.37
#